data_AF-A0A7N5JHU2-F1
#
_entry.id   AF-A0A7N5JHU2-F1
#
_cell.length_a   1.000
_cell.length_b   1.000
_cell.length_c   1.000
_cell.angle_alpha   90.00
_cell.angle_beta   90.00
_cell.angle_gamma   90.00
#
_symmetry.space_group_name_H-M   'P 1'
#
loop_
_entity.id
_entity.type
_entity.pdbx_description
1 polymer ?
#
loop_
_entity_poly.entity_id
_entity_poly.type
_entity_poly.pdbx_seq_one_letter_code
_entity_poly.pdbx_strand_id
1 'polypeptide(L)' 'MVNIIHLVRDHWAVALFPIGFLVGWYFDNKNDENLAIFRNKSKLFQRELKPNEDTVWK' A
#
# COMPACT_ATOMS: atom_id res chain seq x y z
N MET A 1 -37.53 10.73 -3.05
CA MET A 1 -36.25 11.30 -3.49
C MET A 1 -35.21 10.99 -2.42
N VAL A 2 -34.13 10.30 -2.75
CA VAL A 2 -33.04 10.06 -1.78
C VAL A 2 -32.35 11.39 -1.52
N ASN A 3 -32.41 11.86 -0.27
CA ASN A 3 -31.76 13.10 0.11
C ASN A 3 -30.29 12.81 0.44
N ILE A 4 -29.42 13.03 -0.55
CA ILE A 4 -27.97 12.76 -0.48
C ILE A 4 -27.34 13.41 0.76
N ILE A 5 -27.83 14.59 1.16
CA ILE A 5 -27.33 15.33 2.32
C ILE A 5 -27.55 14.55 3.63
N HIS A 6 -28.70 13.89 3.78
CA HIS A 6 -28.98 13.08 4.98
C HIS A 6 -28.17 11.78 4.97
N LEU A 7 -28.04 11.14 3.80
CA LEU A 7 -27.25 9.92 3.67
C LEU A 7 -25.78 10.15 4.07
N VAL A 8 -25.17 11.24 3.60
CA VAL A 8 -23.80 11.61 3.97
C VAL A 8 -23.72 11.94 5.46
N ARG A 9 -24.65 12.72 6.01
CA ARG A 9 -24.67 13.06 7.44
C ARG A 9 -24.75 11.83 8.35
N ASP A 10 -25.49 10.80 7.95
CA ASP A 10 -25.73 9.63 8.80
C ASP A 10 -24.68 8.54 8.61
N HIS A 11 -24.07 8.43 7.42
CA HIS A 11 -23.18 7.30 7.07
C HIS A 11 -21.72 7.69 6.78
N TRP A 12 -21.33 8.97 6.89
CA TRP A 12 -19.94 9.40 6.64
C TRP A 12 -18.90 8.62 7.47
N ALA A 13 -19.25 8.23 8.70
CA ALA A 13 -18.34 7.51 9.60
C ALA A 13 -17.97 6.12 9.06
N VAL A 14 -18.85 5.48 8.30
CA VAL A 14 -18.58 4.17 7.69
C VAL A 14 -17.47 4.27 6.64
N ALA A 15 -17.34 5.42 5.97
CA ALA A 15 -16.28 5.66 5.01
C ALA A 15 -14.89 5.83 5.65
N LEU A 16 -14.80 6.15 6.95
CA LEU A 16 -13.53 6.35 7.63
C LEU A 16 -12.70 5.07 7.73
N PHE A 17 -13.35 3.93 7.91
CA PHE A 17 -12.65 2.65 8.03
C PHE A 17 -11.88 2.25 6.76
N PRO A 18 -12.50 2.18 5.57
CA PRO A 18 -11.77 1.86 4.34
C PRO A 18 -10.72 2.93 4.00
N ILE A 19 -10.98 4.20 4.29
CA ILE A 19 -9.98 5.27 4.08
C ILE A 19 -8.78 5.06 5.01
N GLY A 20 -9.01 4.78 6.29
CA GLY A 20 -7.94 4.52 7.26
C GLY A 20 -7.09 3.31 6.87
N PHE A 21 -7.72 2.25 6.37
CA PHE A 21 -7.02 1.08 5.85
C PHE A 21 -6.14 1.43 4.65
N LEU A 22 -6.67 2.17 3.67
CA LEU A 22 -5.91 2.59 2.49
C LEU A 22 -4.71 3.48 2.86
N VAL A 23 -4.89 4.37 3.83
CA VAL A 23 -3.81 5.22 4.35
C VAL A 23 -2.74 4.40 5.06
N GLY A 24 -3.13 3.44 5.90
CA GLY A 24 -2.20 2.51 6.54
C GLY A 24 -1.38 1.71 5.53
N TRP A 25 -2.06 1.08 4.57
CA TRP A 25 -1.43 0.32 3.50
C TRP A 25 -0.44 1.17 2.68
N TYR A 26 -0.79 2.42 2.39
CA TYR A 26 0.11 3.34 1.69
C TYR A 26 1.38 3.64 2.50
N PHE A 27 1.26 3.84 3.83
CA PHE A 27 2.42 4.07 4.69
C PHE A 27 3.30 2.82 4.82
N ASP A 28 2.71 1.64 4.92
CA ASP A 28 3.46 0.38 4.98
C ASP A 28 4.28 0.18 3.70
N ASN A 29 3.68 0.35 2.52
CA ASN A 29 4.41 0.26 1.25
C ASN A 29 5.57 1.28 1.17
N LYS A 30 5.33 2.52 1.60
CA LYS A 30 6.39 3.54 1.62
C LYS A 30 7.51 3.17 2.59
N ASN A 31 7.18 2.51 3.70
CA ASN A 31 8.17 2.05 4.65
C ASN A 31 9.01 0.90 4.07
N ASP A 32 8.38 -0.04 3.37
CA ASP A 32 9.06 -1.14 2.69
C ASP A 32 10.05 -0.64 1.62
N GLU A 33 9.66 0.39 0.85
CA GLU A 33 10.56 1.05 -0.11
C GLU A 33 11.81 1.64 0.58
N ASN A 34 11.66 2.24 1.77
CA ASN A 34 12.80 2.75 2.54
C ASN A 34 13.69 1.63 3.09
N LEU A 35 13.12 0.46 3.38
CA LEU A 35 13.84 -0.71 3.90
C LEU A 35 14.45 -1.59 2.80
N ALA A 36 14.25 -1.25 1.52
CA ALA A 36 14.73 -2.03 0.38
C ALA A 36 16.26 -1.97 0.14
N ILE A 37 17.06 -1.38 1.05
CA ILE A 37 18.53 -1.23 0.92
C ILE A 37 19.24 -2.58 0.74
N PHE A 38 18.73 -3.63 1.40
CA PHE A 38 19.27 -5.00 1.34
C PHE A 38 18.55 -5.90 0.33
N ARG A 39 17.69 -5.34 -0.52
CA ARG A 39 16.99 -6.10 -1.56
C ARG A 39 18.00 -6.75 -2.52
N ASN A 40 17.85 -8.05 -2.75
CA ASN A 40 18.71 -8.88 -3.61
C ASN A 40 20.19 -8.97 -3.17
N LYS A 41 20.50 -8.66 -1.90
CA LYS A 41 21.87 -8.74 -1.33
C LYS A 41 22.03 -9.83 -0.27
N SER A 42 20.96 -10.53 0.07
CA SER A 42 21.02 -11.61 1.06
C SER A 42 21.69 -12.84 0.44
N LYS A 43 22.55 -13.52 1.20
CA LYS A 43 23.30 -14.70 0.71
C LYS A 43 22.41 -15.82 0.17
N LEU A 44 21.16 -15.92 0.65
CA LEU A 44 20.22 -16.96 0.26
C LEU A 44 19.42 -16.61 -1.01
N PHE A 45 19.07 -15.33 -1.20
CA PHE A 45 18.15 -14.91 -2.27
C PHE A 45 18.79 -14.03 -3.34
N GLN A 46 20.10 -13.74 -3.22
CA GLN A 46 20.85 -13.03 -4.24
C GLN A 46 20.80 -13.83 -5.56
N ARG A 47 20.33 -13.16 -6.61
CA ARG A 47 20.28 -13.71 -7.97
C ARG A 47 20.44 -12.62 -9.01
N GLU A 48 20.74 -13.02 -10.25
CA GLU A 48 20.67 -12.11 -11.39
C GLU A 48 19.20 -11.75 -11.69
N LEU A 49 18.98 -10.50 -12.09
CA LEU A 49 17.66 -10.01 -12.47
C LEU A 49 17.30 -10.56 -13.86
N LYS A 50 16.03 -10.91 -14.04
CA LYS A 50 15.53 -11.32 -15.36
C LYS A 50 15.53 -10.11 -16.30
N PRO A 51 15.65 -10.31 -17.63
CA PRO A 51 15.47 -9.22 -18.58
C PRO A 51 14.08 -8.58 -18.37
N ASN A 52 14.04 -7.25 -18.20
CA ASN A 52 12.88 -6.41 -17.85
C ASN A 52 12.42 -6.45 -16.37
N GLU A 53 13.22 -7.00 -15.46
CA GLU A 53 12.94 -6.96 -14.01
C GLU A 53 13.78 -5.87 -13.33
N ASP A 54 13.14 -4.80 -12.85
CA ASP A 54 13.85 -3.71 -12.16
C ASP A 54 14.31 -4.13 -10.76
N THR A 55 13.50 -4.95 -10.08
CA THR A 55 13.65 -5.30 -8.66
C THR A 55 13.07 -6.69 -8.36
N VAL A 56 13.60 -7.38 -7.35
CA VAL A 56 13.11 -8.73 -6.96
C VAL A 56 11.72 -8.68 -6.33
N TRP A 57 11.41 -7.61 -5.62
CA TRP A 57 10.10 -7.31 -5.02
C TRP A 57 9.97 -5.80 -4.84
N LYS A 58 8.71 -5.32 -4.83
CA LYS A 58 8.35 -3.91 -4.74
C LYS A 58 8.25 -3.46 -3.31
#